data_AF-D2KFF1-F1
#
_entry.id   AF-D2KFF1-F1
#
_cell.length_a   1.000
_cell.length_b   1.000
_cell.length_c   1.000
_cell.angle_alpha   90.00
_cell.angle_beta   90.00
_cell.angle_gamma   90.00
#
_symmetry.space_group_name_H-M   'P 1'
#
loop_
_entity.id
_entity.type
_entity.pdbx_description
1 polymer ?
#
loop_
_entity_poly.entity_id
_entity_poly.type
_entity_poly.pdbx_seq_one_letter_code
_entity_poly.pdbx_strand_id
1 'polypeptide(L)' 'KMDNTEPPYSESRFMEIQKEVSSYLKKIGYNPKCVAFVPISGWHGDNMIE' A
#
# COMPACT_ATOMS: atom_id res chain seq x y z
N LYS A 1 4.15 -1.68 6.33
CA LYS A 1 5.26 -2.65 6.53
C LYS A 1 4.73 -3.99 6.06
N MET A 2 5.12 -4.42 4.86
CA MET A 2 4.62 -5.66 4.25
C MET A 2 5.19 -6.93 4.89
N ASP A 3 6.38 -6.81 5.45
CA ASP A 3 7.08 -7.81 6.25
C ASP A 3 6.30 -8.27 7.49
N ASN A 4 5.47 -7.39 8.07
CA ASN A 4 4.72 -7.64 9.30
C ASN A 4 3.24 -8.01 9.07
N THR A 5 2.82 -8.29 7.85
CA THR A 5 1.46 -8.82 7.64
C THR A 5 1.39 -10.27 8.09
N GLU A 6 0.18 -10.77 8.36
CA GLU A 6 -0.05 -12.19 8.66
C GLU A 6 -0.95 -12.79 7.57
N PRO A 7 -0.45 -13.70 6.71
CA PRO A 7 0.95 -14.10 6.55
C PRO A 7 1.83 -12.94 6.02
N PRO A 8 3.18 -13.00 6.17
CA PRO A 8 4.08 -11.99 5.62
C PRO A 8 3.86 -11.79 4.12
N TYR A 9 3.93 -10.55 3.66
CA TYR A 9 3.67 -10.15 2.26
C TYR A 9 2.28 -10.54 1.72
N SER A 10 1.26 -10.46 2.58
CA SER A 10 -0.11 -10.79 2.21
C SER A 10 -0.70 -9.78 1.21
N GLU A 11 -1.01 -10.27 0.01
CA GLU A 11 -1.67 -9.50 -1.03
C GLU A 11 -3.07 -9.04 -0.62
N SER A 12 -3.83 -9.88 0.09
CA SER A 12 -5.17 -9.54 0.55
C SER A 12 -5.16 -8.34 1.50
N ARG A 13 -4.15 -8.29 2.39
CA ARG A 13 -3.95 -7.16 3.31
C ARG A 13 -3.57 -5.88 2.56
N PHE A 14 -2.75 -5.98 1.52
CA PHE A 14 -2.42 -4.84 0.67
C PHE A 14 -3.65 -4.30 -0.08
N MET A 15 -4.45 -5.17 -0.69
CA MET A 15 -5.67 -4.78 -1.42
C MET A 15 -6.70 -4.09 -0.52
N GLU A 16 -6.86 -4.58 0.72
CA GLU A 16 -7.73 -3.96 1.72
C GLU A 16 -7.30 -2.51 2.02
N ILE A 17 -6.02 -2.30 2.32
CA ILE A 17 -5.45 -0.98 2.60
C ILE A 17 -5.56 -0.07 1.37
N GLN A 18 -5.25 -0.57 0.17
CA GLN A 18 -5.37 0.20 -1.06
C GLN A 18 -6.80 0.71 -1.26
N LYS A 19 -7.81 -0.13 -1.02
CA LYS A 19 -9.22 0.23 -1.15
C LYS A 19 -9.65 1.28 -0.13
N GLU A 20 -9.24 1.11 1.12
CA GLU A 20 -9.56 2.05 2.21
C GLU A 20 -8.93 3.42 1.93
N VAL A 21 -7.63 3.46 1.65
CA VAL A 21 -6.89 4.70 1.38
C VAL A 21 -7.41 5.37 0.11
N SER A 22 -7.71 4.61 -0.95
CA SER A 22 -8.33 5.17 -2.17
C SER A 22 -9.69 5.83 -1.89
N SER A 23 -10.46 5.28 -0.97
CA SER A 23 -11.76 5.85 -0.56
C SER A 23 -11.57 7.14 0.23
N TYR A 24 -10.56 7.20 1.11
CA TYR A 24 -10.20 8.43 1.82
C TYR A 24 -9.68 9.52 0.87
N LEU A 25 -8.79 9.16 -0.07
CA LEU A 25 -8.27 10.10 -1.07
C LEU A 25 -9.39 10.74 -1.90
N LYS A 26 -10.39 9.95 -2.33
CA LYS A 26 -11.58 10.47 -3.01
C LYS A 26 -12.37 11.47 -2.16
N LYS A 27 -12.54 11.19 -0.85
CA LYS A 27 -13.26 12.10 0.06
C LYS A 27 -12.54 13.43 0.23
N ILE A 28 -11.21 13.41 0.23
CA ILE A 28 -10.38 14.62 0.35
C ILE A 28 -10.34 15.42 -0.97
N GLY A 29 -10.71 14.79 -2.09
CA GLY A 29 -10.76 15.42 -3.41
C GLY A 29 -9.60 15.04 -4.34
N TYR A 30 -8.74 14.10 -3.94
CA TYR A 30 -7.69 13.56 -4.80
C TYR A 30 -8.22 12.47 -5.73
N ASN A 31 -7.66 12.39 -6.94
CA ASN A 31 -7.93 11.29 -7.86
C ASN A 31 -7.04 10.09 -7.53
N PRO A 32 -7.58 8.99 -6.97
CA PRO A 32 -6.78 7.82 -6.59
C PRO A 32 -6.16 7.11 -7.80
N LYS A 33 -6.65 7.31 -9.03
CA LYS A 33 -6.02 6.75 -10.23
C LYS A 33 -4.65 7.37 -10.53
N CYS A 34 -4.38 8.56 -10.00
CA CYS A 34 -3.11 9.27 -10.16
C CYS A 34 -2.11 8.94 -9.03
N VAL A 35 -2.51 8.13 -8.04
CA VAL A 35 -1.69 7.79 -6.88
C VAL A 35 -1.22 6.34 -7.02
N ALA A 36 0.10 6.13 -7.10
CA ALA A 36 0.68 4.80 -7.11
C ALA A 36 0.73 4.23 -5.69
N PHE A 37 0.23 3.00 -5.53
CA PHE A 37 0.33 2.24 -4.28
C PHE A 37 1.45 1.22 -4.44
N VAL A 38 2.56 1.41 -3.72
CA VAL A 38 3.72 0.50 -3.77
C VAL A 38 3.85 -0.20 -2.41
N PRO A 39 3.73 -1.54 -2.36
CA PRO A 39 3.97 -2.31 -1.15
C PRO A 39 5.48 -2.33 -0.86
N ILE A 40 5.94 -1.66 0.20
CA ILE A 40 7.37 -1.61 0.58
C ILE A 40 7.65 -2.29 1.92
N SER A 41 8.88 -2.79 2.08
CA SER A 41 9.48 -3.07 3.38
C SER A 41 10.75 -2.23 3.57
N GLY A 42 10.64 -1.17 4.37
CA GLY A 42 11.78 -0.29 4.65
C GLY A 42 12.93 -0.97 5.39
N TRP A 43 12.66 -2.08 6.09
CA TRP A 43 13.68 -2.82 6.83
C TRP A 43 14.46 -3.79 5.93
N HIS A 44 13.76 -4.47 5.02
CA HIS A 44 14.37 -5.47 4.15
C HIS A 44 14.85 -4.91 2.81
N GLY A 45 14.47 -3.68 2.44
CA GLY A 45 14.82 -3.13 1.13
C GLY A 45 13.76 -3.35 0.05
N ASP A 46 12.67 -4.06 0.34
CA ASP A 46 11.75 -4.53 -0.69
C ASP A 46 11.02 -3.39 -1.40
N ASN A 47 11.05 -3.44 -2.73
CA ASN A 47 10.44 -2.47 -3.65
C ASN A 47 10.93 -1.02 -3.42
N MET A 48 12.10 -0.87 -2.79
CA MET A 48 12.83 0.41 -2.75
C MET A 48 13.87 0.42 -3.88
N ILE A 49 14.11 1.61 -4.43
CA ILE A 49 15.18 1.84 -5.41
C ILE A 49 16.33 2.49 -4.64
N GLU A 50 17.54 1.98 -4.84
CA GLU A 50 18.78 2.63 -4.43
C GLU A 50 19.23 3.67 -5.47
#